data_AF-G0IV43-F1
#
_entry.id   AF-G0IV43-F1
#
_cell.length_a   1.000
_cell.length_b   1.000
_cell.length_c   1.000
_cell.angle_alpha   90.00
_cell.angle_beta   90.00
_cell.angle_gamma   90.00
#
_symmetry.space_group_name_H-M   'P 1'
#
loop_
_entity.id
_entity.type
_entity.pdbx_description
1 polymer ?
#
loop_
_entity_poly.entity_id
_entity_poly.type
_entity_poly.pdbx_seq_one_letter_code
_entity_poly.pdbx_strand_id
1 'polypeptide(L)'
;MSQFEKTYIGKGTQVKDLDIIRVSITKETLEEILKNQMVDYDGKEYLVFEVASLKEPDQFGKTHSAYISKKVVAPKGGKARKDKA
;
A
#
# COMPACT_ATOMS: atom_id res chain seq x y z
N MET A 1 14.41 12.94 1.60
CA MET A 1 13.32 12.16 2.23
C MET A 1 12.63 11.38 1.11
N SER A 2 12.63 10.05 1.16
CA SER A 2 11.84 9.27 0.19
C SER A 2 10.37 9.41 0.59
N GLN A 3 9.53 9.88 -0.32
CA GLN A 3 8.09 9.97 -0.07
C GLN A 3 7.47 8.60 -0.36
N PHE A 4 6.80 8.01 0.63
CA PHE A 4 6.03 6.78 0.44
C PHE A 4 4.56 7.15 0.39
N GLU A 5 3.89 6.75 -0.68
CA GLU A 5 2.44 6.86 -0.80
C GLU A 5 1.82 5.60 -0.20
N LYS A 6 0.90 5.80 0.75
CA LYS A 6 0.13 4.72 1.36
C LYS A 6 -1.25 4.67 0.74
N THR A 7 -1.53 3.61 0.01
CA THR A 7 -2.86 3.35 -0.57
C THR A 7 -3.59 2.35 0.32
N TYR A 8 -4.71 2.76 0.92
CA TYR A 8 -5.56 1.86 1.69
C TYR A 8 -6.23 0.84 0.76
N ILE A 9 -6.18 -0.44 1.12
CA ILE A 9 -6.73 -1.53 0.29
C ILE A 9 -7.79 -2.38 1.01
N GLY A 10 -7.97 -2.20 2.33
CA GLY A 10 -8.99 -2.92 3.08
C GLY A 10 -8.72 -3.02 4.57
N LYS A 11 -9.58 -3.80 5.24
CA LYS A 11 -9.47 -4.10 6.66
C LYS A 11 -9.56 -5.60 6.90
N GLY A 12 -8.94 -6.03 8.00
CA GLY A 12 -8.91 -7.41 8.42
C GLY A 12 -9.33 -7.61 9.88
N THR A 13 -9.70 -8.85 10.18
CA THR A 13 -10.01 -9.31 11.53
C THR A 13 -9.01 -10.41 11.90
N GLN A 14 -8.44 -10.31 13.10
CA GLN A 14 -7.61 -11.39 13.63
C GLN A 14 -8.50 -12.61 13.92
N VAL A 15 -8.06 -13.78 13.47
CA VAL A 15 -8.72 -15.04 13.79
C VAL A 15 -8.42 -15.36 15.26
N LYS A 16 -9.46 -15.70 16.03
CA LYS A 16 -9.33 -15.96 17.46
C LYS A 16 -8.24 -17.00 17.72
N ASP A 17 -7.42 -16.72 18.73
CA ASP A 17 -6.38 -17.61 19.24
C ASP A 17 -5.29 -18.00 18.21
N LEU A 18 -5.21 -17.29 17.08
CA LEU A 18 -4.22 -17.49 16.03
C LEU A 18 -3.56 -16.18 15.63
N ASP A 19 -2.30 -16.26 15.20
CA ASP A 19 -1.55 -15.14 14.58
C ASP A 19 -1.91 -14.98 13.09
N ILE A 20 -3.19 -15.12 12.78
CA ILE A 20 -3.72 -15.03 11.41
C ILE A 20 -4.63 -13.81 11.32
N ILE A 21 -4.34 -12.92 10.37
CA ILE A 21 -5.20 -11.78 10.05
C ILE A 21 -5.91 -12.06 8.74
N ARG A 22 -7.24 -12.22 8.81
CA ARG A 22 -8.07 -12.41 7.62
C ARG A 22 -8.44 -11.05 7.03
N VAL A 23 -7.86 -10.73 5.87
CA VAL A 23 -8.15 -9.51 5.11
C VAL A 23 -9.08 -9.84 3.94
N SER A 24 -10.06 -8.98 3.70
CA SER A 24 -10.92 -9.04 2.51
C SER A 24 -10.61 -7.84 1.63
N ILE A 25 -10.25 -8.10 0.37
CA ILE A 25 -10.05 -7.09 -0.67
C ILE A 25 -11.14 -7.30 -1.71
N THR A 26 -11.78 -6.23 -2.16
CA THR A 26 -12.80 -6.31 -3.20
C THR A 26 -12.16 -6.61 -4.55
N LYS A 27 -12.95 -7.16 -5.47
CA LYS A 27 -12.47 -7.48 -6.81
C LYS A 27 -11.95 -6.24 -7.55
N GLU A 28 -12.66 -5.13 -7.42
CA GLU A 28 -12.35 -3.85 -8.06
C GLU A 28 -10.99 -3.34 -7.59
N THR A 29 -10.75 -3.34 -6.27
CA THR A 29 -9.46 -2.94 -5.70
C THR A 29 -8.35 -3.88 -6.11
N LEU A 30 -8.60 -5.20 -6.18
CA LEU A 30 -7.62 -6.16 -6.66
C LEU A 30 -7.21 -5.88 -8.12
N GLU A 31 -8.16 -5.59 -9.00
CA GLU A 31 -7.87 -5.25 -10.40
C GLU A 31 -7.07 -3.95 -10.54
N GLU A 32 -7.33 -2.94 -9.72
CA GLU A 32 -6.54 -1.69 -9.69
C GLU A 32 -5.11 -1.93 -9.22
N ILE A 33 -4.94 -2.77 -8.20
CA ILE A 33 -3.63 -3.17 -7.67
C ILE A 33 -2.81 -3.87 -8.75
N LEU A 34 -3.40 -4.85 -9.43
CA LEU A 34 -2.74 -5.62 -10.48
C LEU A 34 -2.27 -4.74 -11.66
N LYS A 35 -2.95 -3.61 -11.93
CA LYS A 35 -2.57 -2.69 -13.00
C LYS A 35 -1.38 -1.80 -12.66
N ASN A 36 -1.29 -1.31 -11.43
CA ASN A 36 -0.43 -0.15 -11.11
C ASN A 36 0.46 -0.31 -9.87
N GLN A 37 0.24 -1.34 -9.06
CA GLN A 37 0.84 -1.47 -7.72
C GLN A 37 1.67 -2.75 -7.53
N MET A 38 1.84 -3.54 -8.60
CA MET A 38 2.76 -4.69 -8.59
C MET A 38 4.21 -4.24 -8.53
N VAL A 39 5.03 -5.00 -7.81
CA VAL A 39 6.46 -4.77 -7.67
C VAL A 39 7.20 -5.89 -8.38
N ASP A 40 8.00 -5.56 -9.39
CA ASP A 40 8.92 -6.51 -10.00
C ASP A 40 10.10 -6.76 -9.05
N TYR A 41 10.35 -8.02 -8.78
CA TYR A 41 11.53 -8.49 -8.07
C TYR A 41 11.99 -9.80 -8.69
N ASP A 42 13.23 -9.84 -9.19
CA ASP A 42 13.82 -11.04 -9.80
C ASP A 42 12.98 -11.59 -10.98
N GLY A 43 12.42 -10.69 -11.80
CA GLY A 43 11.61 -11.05 -12.98
C GLY A 43 10.24 -11.63 -12.65
N LYS A 44 9.79 -11.50 -11.39
CA LYS A 44 8.46 -11.88 -10.93
C LYS A 44 7.75 -10.67 -10.35
N GLU A 45 6.46 -10.59 -10.61
CA GLU A 45 5.61 -9.53 -10.06
C GLU A 45 5.00 -9.96 -8.73
N TYR A 46 5.16 -9.12 -7.72
CA TYR A 46 4.65 -9.35 -6.37
C TYR A 46 3.69 -8.24 -5.95
N LEU A 47 2.60 -8.65 -5.29
CA LEU A 47 1.79 -7.75 -4.50
C LEU A 47 2.37 -7.68 -3.09
N VAL A 48 2.91 -6.53 -2.72
CA VAL A 48 3.43 -6.27 -1.38
C VAL A 48 2.49 -5.28 -0.68
N PHE A 49 1.94 -5.70 0.47
CA PHE A 49 1.11 -4.85 1.31
C PHE A 49 1.41 -5.10 2.77
N GLU A 50 1.15 -4.08 3.58
CA GLU A 50 1.34 -4.09 5.03
C GLU A 50 -0.01 -4.19 5.71
N VAL A 51 -0.03 -4.87 6.85
CA VAL A 51 -1.20 -4.99 7.73
C VAL A 51 -0.83 -4.41 9.08
N ALA A 52 -1.55 -3.39 9.53
CA ALA A 52 -1.32 -2.71 10.80
C ALA A 52 -2.51 -2.89 11.74
N SER A 53 -2.24 -3.14 13.01
CA SER A 53 -3.25 -3.18 14.07
C SER A 53 -3.89 -1.81 14.28
N LEU A 54 -5.20 -1.78 14.43
CA LEU A 54 -5.93 -0.61 14.87
C LEU A 54 -5.77 -0.45 16.39
N LYS A 55 -5.82 0.80 16.88
CA LYS A 55 -5.81 1.08 18.33
C LYS A 55 -7.06 0.51 19.00
N GLU A 56 -8.20 0.68 18.35
CA GLU A 56 -9.49 0.16 18.77
C GLU A 56 -10.14 -0.53 17.57
N PRO A 57 -10.89 -1.63 17.78
CA PRO A 57 -11.67 -2.24 16.72
C PRO A 57 -12.66 -1.24 16.12
N ASP A 58 -12.91 -1.34 14.81
CA ASP A 58 -13.95 -0.51 14.20
C ASP A 58 -15.37 -1.00 14.56
N GLN A 59 -16.38 -0.25 14.15
CA GLN A 59 -17.79 -0.55 14.41
C GLN A 59 -18.27 -1.91 13.85
N PHE A 60 -17.50 -2.54 12.96
CA PHE A 60 -17.78 -3.85 12.36
C PHE A 60 -16.86 -4.95 12.92
N GLY A 61 -16.12 -4.68 13.99
CA GLY A 61 -15.20 -5.63 14.62
C GLY A 61 -13.92 -5.88 13.81
N LYS A 62 -13.54 -4.98 12.90
CA LYS A 62 -12.24 -5.07 12.23
C LYS A 62 -11.15 -4.57 13.15
N THR A 63 -10.07 -5.33 13.22
CA THR A 63 -8.95 -5.12 14.16
C THR A 63 -7.70 -4.59 13.46
N HIS A 64 -7.62 -4.73 12.14
CA HIS A 64 -6.44 -4.42 11.36
C HIS A 64 -6.81 -3.67 10.08
N SER A 65 -5.90 -2.81 9.61
CA SER A 65 -5.98 -2.12 8.33
C SER A 65 -4.87 -2.60 7.41
N ALA A 66 -5.18 -2.78 6.13
CA ALA A 66 -4.24 -3.18 5.10
C ALA A 66 -3.98 -2.03 4.11
N TYR A 67 -2.73 -1.81 3.76
CA TYR A 67 -2.33 -0.76 2.81
C TYR A 67 -1.09 -1.15 2.00
N ILE A 68 -0.99 -0.59 0.79
CA ILE A 68 0.20 -0.70 -0.06
C ILE A 68 1.07 0.53 0.20
N SER A 69 2.37 0.31 0.39
CA SER A 69 3.36 1.39 0.56
C SER A 69 4.26 1.43 -0.66
N LYS A 70 4.08 2.44 -1.52
CA LYS A 70 4.89 2.60 -2.74
C LYS A 70 5.83 3.79 -2.61
N LYS A 71 7.09 3.59 -2.95
CA LYS A 71 8.08 4.67 -2.98
C LYS A 71 7.80 5.58 -4.18
N VAL A 72 7.44 6.83 -3.92
CA VAL A 72 7.30 7.87 -4.94
C VAL A 72 8.69 8.43 -5.23
N VAL A 73 9.15 8.27 -6.48
CA VAL A 73 10.37 8.94 -6.94
C VAL A 73 10.01 10.41 -7.12
N ALA A 74 10.59 11.29 -6.29
CA ALA A 74 10.39 12.73 -6.45
C ALA A 74 10.78 13.14 -7.89
N PRO A 75 9.98 13.96 -8.58
CA PRO A 75 10.33 14.41 -9.92
C PRO A 75 11.70 15.10 -9.83
N LYS A 76 12.66 14.65 -10.63
CA LYS A 76 13.96 15.31 -10.77
C LYS A 76 13.70 16.71 -11.28
N GLY A 77 13.69 17.69 -10.38
CA GLY A 77 13.57 19.10 -10.72
C GLY A 77 14.71 19.49 -11.64
N GLY A 78 14.45 19.53 -12.95
CA GLY A 78 15.33 20.14 -13.93
C GLY A 78 15.38 21.63 -13.65
N LYS A 79 16.40 22.10 -12.92
CA LYS A 79 16.78 23.51 -12.94
C LYS A 79 17.32 23.82 -14.33
N ALA A 80 16.46 24.26 -15.24
CA ALA A 80 16.89 25.02 -16.40
C ALA A 80 17.60 26.27 -15.88
N ARG A 81 18.94 26.30 -15.94
CA ARG A 81 19.70 27.54 -15.80
C ARG A 81 19.29 28.42 -16.97
N LYS A 82 18.54 29.49 -16.69
CA LYS A 82 18.39 30.60 -17.62
C LYS A 82 19.73 31.33 -17.66
N ASP A 83 20.49 31.14 -18.73
CA ASP A 83 21.57 32.05 -19.10
C ASP A 83 20.94 33.43 -19.33
N LYS A 84 21.39 34.42 -18.54
CA LYS A 84 21.08 35.82 -18.80
C LYS A 84 22.05 36.31 -19.87
N ALA A 85 21.49 36.62 -21.04
CA ALA A 85 22.11 37.51 -22.03
C ALA A 85 21.98 38.98 -21.57
#